data_AF-A0AAW0B335-F1
#
_entry.id   AF-A0AAW0B335-F1
#
_cell.length_a   1.000
_cell.length_b   1.000
_cell.length_c   1.000
_cell.angle_alpha   90.00
_cell.angle_beta   90.00
_cell.angle_gamma   90.00
#
_symmetry.space_group_name_H-M   'P 1'
#
loop_
_entity.id
_entity.type
_entity.pdbx_description
1 polymer ?
#
loop_
_entity_poly.entity_id
_entity_poly.type
_entity_poly.pdbx_seq_one_letter_code
_entity_poly.pdbx_strand_id
1 'polypeptide(L)'
;MLGETYAYQDAANKLEELAVTRTTSGYLSHPLASYSQAFPESEIQIYSTRTASGQAWHLTNASNDLEIGDEAVFTIQGIISQCDLPPVVRPYGKSVSPKHLRQRVLLTGLNTATFSHALEGLARVDNILRLNIRDDAPPRITALVQGYPALEITNRYFTSKRMASEEDHLSFANDIDPNGILEQLRGDSLVHTSDNAVQYFQRLTANGGQQFKAIKPAHIKKGDIAEIQFTISLVEVNAGKGKDSRQHYITKLVLRSITQLDRSFSDACRLRNGRNAPRPSLKRKIGHEDEEAKETQDRIKRMAVDEPNLLG
;
A
#
# COMPACT_ATOMS: atom_id res chain seq x y z
N MET A 1 -5.36 -14.31 -9.31
CA MET A 1 -6.41 -14.02 -10.31
C MET A 1 -7.36 -12.94 -9.79
N LEU A 2 -7.56 -11.84 -10.54
CA LEU A 2 -8.52 -10.77 -10.21
C LEU A 2 -9.99 -11.24 -10.32
N GLY A 3 -10.20 -12.43 -10.87
CA GLY A 3 -11.49 -13.12 -11.04
C GLY A 3 -11.96 -12.99 -12.47
N GLU A 4 -12.68 -13.99 -12.98
CA GLU A 4 -13.23 -13.99 -14.35
C GLU A 4 -14.20 -12.83 -14.60
N THR A 5 -14.82 -12.32 -13.55
CA THR A 5 -15.78 -11.21 -13.61
C THR A 5 -15.14 -9.82 -13.67
N TYR A 6 -13.81 -9.73 -13.55
CA TYR A 6 -13.08 -8.48 -13.63
C TYR A 6 -12.96 -8.00 -15.08
N ALA A 7 -13.30 -6.75 -15.37
CA ALA A 7 -13.27 -6.20 -16.72
C ALA A 7 -11.83 -5.79 -17.10
N TYR A 8 -11.01 -6.78 -17.45
CA TYR A 8 -9.57 -6.60 -17.70
C TYR A 8 -9.25 -5.52 -18.74
N GLN A 9 -9.92 -5.54 -19.89
CA GLN A 9 -9.64 -4.57 -20.96
C GLN A 9 -10.05 -3.14 -20.58
N ASP A 10 -11.23 -2.97 -20.00
CA ASP A 10 -11.72 -1.66 -19.58
C ASP A 10 -10.85 -1.08 -18.45
N ALA A 11 -10.42 -1.93 -17.51
CA ALA A 11 -9.52 -1.54 -16.43
C ALA A 11 -8.13 -1.15 -16.96
N ALA A 12 -7.60 -1.86 -17.96
CA ALA A 12 -6.35 -1.52 -18.61
C ALA A 12 -6.44 -0.16 -19.33
N ASN A 13 -7.52 0.07 -20.08
CA ASN A 13 -7.76 1.35 -20.76
C ASN A 13 -7.86 2.49 -19.74
N LYS A 14 -8.59 2.30 -18.64
CA LYS A 14 -8.73 3.32 -17.60
C LYS A 14 -7.43 3.58 -16.86
N LEU A 15 -6.64 2.53 -16.59
CA LEU A 15 -5.31 2.65 -16.00
C LEU A 15 -4.42 3.51 -16.91
N GLU A 16 -4.40 3.25 -18.21
CA GLU A 16 -3.55 4.01 -19.13
C GLU A 16 -3.94 5.49 -19.18
N GLU A 17 -5.23 5.80 -19.28
CA GLU A 17 -5.74 7.18 -19.23
C GLU A 17 -5.26 7.91 -17.95
N LEU A 18 -5.41 7.25 -16.80
CA LEU A 18 -4.99 7.81 -15.51
C LEU A 18 -3.47 7.96 -15.43
N ALA A 19 -2.71 6.96 -15.88
CA ALA A 19 -1.25 6.96 -15.82
C ALA A 19 -0.64 8.06 -16.71
N VAL A 20 -1.14 8.22 -17.95
CA VAL A 20 -0.73 9.30 -18.86
C VAL A 20 -1.06 10.66 -18.25
N THR A 21 -2.28 10.85 -17.75
CA THR A 21 -2.71 12.11 -17.13
C THR A 21 -1.82 12.46 -15.94
N ARG A 22 -1.47 11.49 -15.10
CA ARG A 22 -0.65 11.72 -13.91
C ARG A 22 0.81 11.98 -14.25
N THR A 23 1.37 11.23 -15.20
CA THR A 23 2.77 11.40 -15.63
C THR A 23 2.99 12.76 -16.30
N THR A 24 2.01 13.25 -17.07
CA THR A 24 2.09 14.55 -17.77
C THR A 24 1.69 15.75 -16.91
N SER A 25 1.09 15.54 -15.74
CA SER A 25 0.58 16.62 -14.89
C SER A 25 1.64 17.52 -14.23
N GLY A 26 2.90 17.09 -14.19
CA GLY A 26 3.99 17.80 -13.50
C GLY A 26 3.92 17.76 -11.96
N TYR A 27 2.88 17.15 -11.36
CA TYR A 27 2.76 17.01 -9.91
C TYR A 27 3.62 15.90 -9.31
N LEU A 28 4.09 14.97 -10.14
CA LEU A 28 4.94 13.87 -9.72
C LEU A 28 6.39 14.24 -10.01
N SER A 29 7.26 14.20 -8.98
CA SER A 29 8.69 14.47 -9.14
C SER A 29 9.38 13.39 -9.96
N HIS A 30 9.20 12.12 -9.59
CA HIS A 30 9.86 10.99 -10.25
C HIS A 30 8.87 9.91 -10.72
N PRO A 31 8.01 10.20 -11.72
CA PRO A 31 7.21 9.16 -12.36
C PRO A 31 8.15 8.18 -13.07
N LEU A 32 8.09 6.91 -12.69
CA LEU A 32 9.06 5.90 -13.12
C LEU A 32 9.07 5.69 -14.65
N ALA A 33 7.94 5.92 -15.30
CA ALA A 33 7.81 5.86 -16.76
C ALA A 33 8.71 6.87 -17.49
N SER A 34 9.03 8.02 -16.89
CA SER A 34 9.92 9.02 -17.49
C SER A 34 11.38 8.56 -17.58
N TYR A 35 11.76 7.55 -16.79
CA TYR A 35 13.11 7.00 -16.76
C TYR A 35 13.34 5.93 -17.83
N SER A 36 12.32 5.57 -18.63
CA SER A 36 12.47 4.55 -19.68
C SER A 36 13.47 4.98 -20.75
N GLN A 37 13.57 6.29 -21.04
CA GLN A 37 14.41 6.84 -22.10
C GLN A 37 15.80 7.27 -21.62
N ALA A 38 15.88 7.96 -20.48
CA ALA A 38 17.12 8.50 -19.93
C ALA A 38 17.06 8.57 -18.40
N PHE A 39 18.23 8.58 -17.76
CA PHE A 39 18.33 8.83 -16.33
C PHE A 39 18.87 10.26 -16.11
N PRO A 40 18.15 11.12 -15.37
CA PRO A 40 18.58 12.49 -15.10
C PRO A 40 19.64 12.50 -13.98
N GLU A 41 20.91 12.35 -14.36
CA GLU A 41 22.05 12.40 -13.42
C GLU A 41 22.15 13.74 -12.67
N SER A 42 21.57 14.81 -13.22
CA SER A 42 21.51 16.13 -12.58
C SER A 42 20.46 16.24 -11.47
N GLU A 43 19.46 15.35 -11.44
CA GLU A 43 18.34 15.42 -10.49
C GLU A 43 18.43 14.36 -9.39
N ILE A 44 19.07 13.23 -9.68
CA ILE A 44 19.19 12.11 -8.73
C ILE A 44 20.67 11.78 -8.51
N GLN A 45 21.05 11.73 -7.24
CA GLN A 45 22.37 11.33 -6.79
C GLN A 45 22.31 9.98 -6.08
N ILE A 46 23.45 9.30 -6.01
CA ILE A 46 23.58 8.03 -5.30
C ILE A 46 24.36 8.30 -4.01
N TYR A 47 23.70 8.05 -2.89
CA TYR A 47 24.31 8.13 -1.58
C TYR A 47 24.53 6.72 -1.03
N SER A 48 25.72 6.45 -0.50
CA SER A 48 26.05 5.15 0.07
C SER A 48 26.20 5.25 1.59
N THR A 49 25.55 4.35 2.32
CA THR A 49 25.63 4.28 3.79
C THR A 49 26.05 2.90 4.25
N ARG A 50 26.76 2.84 5.37
CA ARG A 50 27.16 1.58 5.99
C ARG A 50 26.18 1.21 7.08
N THR A 51 25.42 0.15 6.86
CA THR A 51 24.46 -0.39 7.83
C THR A 51 25.08 -1.52 8.64
N ALA A 52 24.45 -1.90 9.75
CA ALA A 52 24.86 -3.10 10.50
C ALA A 52 24.73 -4.40 9.68
N SER A 53 23.95 -4.39 8.60
CA SER A 53 23.77 -5.53 7.69
C SER A 53 24.71 -5.55 6.48
N GLY A 54 25.48 -4.49 6.24
CA GLY A 54 26.31 -4.32 5.05
C GLY A 54 26.19 -2.92 4.45
N GLN A 55 26.80 -2.70 3.30
CA GLN A 55 26.67 -1.44 2.57
C GLN A 55 25.29 -1.32 1.90
N ALA A 56 24.74 -0.12 1.85
CA ALA A 56 23.52 0.20 1.11
C ALA A 56 23.73 1.43 0.23
N TRP A 57 23.10 1.45 -0.93
CA TRP A 57 23.07 2.56 -1.88
C TRP A 57 21.64 3.04 -2.04
N HIS A 58 21.43 4.33 -1.80
CA HIS A 58 20.15 5.01 -1.83
C HIS A 58 20.17 6.05 -2.95
N LEU A 59 19.00 6.31 -3.52
CA LEU A 59 18.81 7.40 -4.46
C LEU A 59 18.28 8.61 -3.69
N THR A 60 18.93 9.75 -3.84
CA THR A 60 18.56 11.01 -3.21
C THR A 60 18.34 12.07 -4.28
N ASN A 61 17.48 13.03 -4.00
CA ASN A 61 17.34 14.22 -4.83
C ASN A 61 18.66 15.00 -4.80
N ALA A 62 19.05 15.58 -5.92
CA ALA A 62 20.20 16.45 -6.00
C ALA A 62 19.98 17.66 -5.08
N SER A 63 20.90 17.87 -4.13
CA SER A 63 20.94 19.06 -3.28
C SER A 63 22.03 20.00 -3.79
N ASN A 64 21.77 21.31 -3.73
CA ASN A 64 22.75 22.35 -4.04
C ASN A 64 23.73 22.60 -2.88
N ASP A 65 23.37 22.15 -1.67
CA ASP A 65 24.17 22.31 -0.46
C ASP A 65 25.05 21.06 -0.22
N LEU A 66 26.10 21.20 0.60
CA LEU A 66 26.98 20.08 1.01
C LEU A 66 26.27 19.00 1.85
N GLU A 67 24.94 19.10 2.00
CA GLU A 67 24.10 18.18 2.74
C GLU A 67 23.52 17.10 1.81
N ILE A 68 23.34 15.89 2.36
CA ILE A 68 22.70 14.78 1.65
C ILE A 68 21.24 15.17 1.41
N GLY A 69 20.82 15.21 0.14
CA GLY A 69 19.44 15.53 -0.22
C GLY A 69 18.43 14.47 0.25
N ASP A 70 17.15 14.83 0.24
CA ASP A 70 16.06 13.92 0.62
C ASP A 70 16.01 12.67 -0.27
N GLU A 71 15.52 11.54 0.28
CA GLU A 71 15.38 10.30 -0.49
C GLU A 71 14.45 10.48 -1.70
N ALA A 72 14.90 10.02 -2.88
CA ALA A 72 14.14 10.12 -4.11
C ALA A 72 12.92 9.18 -4.08
N VAL A 73 11.72 9.75 -4.15
CA VAL A 73 10.46 9.01 -4.12
C VAL A 73 9.91 8.83 -5.53
N PHE A 74 9.90 7.58 -6.00
CA PHE A 74 9.40 7.19 -7.31
C PHE A 74 7.92 6.90 -7.26
N THR A 75 7.24 7.14 -8.38
CA THR A 75 5.80 6.90 -8.52
C THR A 75 5.49 5.97 -9.68
N ILE A 76 4.57 5.02 -9.46
CA ILE A 76 4.02 4.13 -10.51
C ILE A 76 2.52 3.95 -10.32
N GLN A 77 1.75 3.92 -11.41
CA GLN A 77 0.32 3.58 -11.38
C GLN A 77 0.11 2.15 -11.87
N GLY A 78 -0.78 1.40 -11.24
CA GLY A 78 -1.09 0.03 -11.63
C GLY A 78 -2.34 -0.52 -10.97
N ILE A 79 -2.76 -1.70 -11.38
CA ILE A 79 -3.88 -2.43 -10.76
C ILE A 79 -3.32 -3.35 -9.68
N ILE A 80 -3.91 -3.29 -8.49
CA ILE A 80 -3.53 -4.16 -7.36
C ILE A 80 -3.99 -5.59 -7.63
N SER A 81 -3.05 -6.47 -7.98
CA SER A 81 -3.33 -7.89 -8.25
C SER A 81 -3.35 -8.74 -6.98
N GLN A 82 -2.51 -8.38 -6.00
CA GLN A 82 -2.44 -8.96 -4.66
C GLN A 82 -2.00 -7.87 -3.67
N CYS A 83 -2.42 -7.99 -2.43
CA CYS A 83 -2.01 -7.08 -1.37
C CYS A 83 -2.12 -7.75 0.00
N ASP A 84 -1.11 -7.51 0.83
CA ASP A 84 -1.07 -7.89 2.24
C ASP A 84 -0.95 -6.58 3.03
N LEU A 85 -2.09 -5.97 3.33
CA LEU A 85 -2.20 -4.66 3.97
C LEU A 85 -2.93 -4.77 5.31
N PRO A 86 -2.69 -3.84 6.25
CA PRO A 86 -3.44 -3.77 7.50
C PRO A 86 -4.95 -3.51 7.27
N PRO A 87 -5.80 -3.73 8.28
CA PRO A 87 -5.48 -3.98 9.69
C PRO A 87 -5.01 -5.42 9.96
N VAL A 88 -4.05 -5.55 10.86
CA VAL A 88 -3.63 -6.84 11.42
C VAL A 88 -4.62 -7.24 12.52
N VAL A 89 -5.58 -8.09 12.15
CA VAL A 89 -6.66 -8.53 13.06
C VAL A 89 -6.50 -9.97 13.55
N ARG A 90 -5.59 -10.74 12.94
CA ARG A 90 -5.33 -12.14 13.30
C ARG A 90 -3.90 -12.31 13.79
N PRO A 91 -3.69 -13.02 14.90
CA PRO A 91 -2.35 -13.38 15.35
C PRO A 91 -1.59 -14.17 14.28
N TYR A 92 -0.30 -13.91 14.19
CA TYR A 92 0.58 -14.72 13.34
C TYR A 92 0.90 -16.05 14.01
N GLY A 93 1.11 -17.10 13.20
CA GLY A 93 1.54 -18.40 13.71
C GLY A 93 2.91 -18.34 14.36
N LYS A 94 3.19 -19.27 15.28
CA LYS A 94 4.46 -19.32 16.05
C LYS A 94 5.72 -19.42 15.19
N SER A 95 5.61 -19.89 13.94
CA SER A 95 6.72 -20.02 13.00
C SER A 95 7.08 -18.73 12.25
N VAL A 96 6.23 -17.70 12.33
CA VAL A 96 6.44 -16.45 11.61
C VAL A 96 7.39 -15.55 12.42
N SER A 97 8.51 -15.18 11.82
CA SER A 97 9.46 -14.25 12.46
C SER A 97 8.94 -12.81 12.33
N PRO A 98 8.74 -12.07 13.44
CA PRO A 98 8.25 -10.69 13.40
C PRO A 98 9.11 -9.76 12.52
N LYS A 99 10.43 -10.00 12.47
CA LYS A 99 11.38 -9.25 11.63
C LYS A 99 11.13 -9.36 10.11
N HIS A 100 10.35 -10.35 9.67
CA HIS A 100 9.98 -10.57 8.27
C HIS A 100 8.55 -10.10 7.95
N LEU A 101 7.80 -9.62 8.96
CA LEU A 101 6.46 -9.08 8.73
C LEU A 101 6.56 -7.80 7.91
N ARG A 102 5.74 -7.73 6.87
CA ARG A 102 5.75 -6.65 5.90
C ARG A 102 4.37 -6.38 5.33
N GLN A 103 4.17 -5.14 4.93
CA GLN A 103 3.09 -4.66 4.08
C GLN A 103 3.53 -4.85 2.64
N ARG A 104 2.64 -5.35 1.79
CA ARG A 104 2.98 -5.63 0.38
C ARG A 104 1.85 -5.28 -0.56
N VAL A 105 2.21 -4.76 -1.72
CA VAL A 105 1.35 -4.72 -2.90
C VAL A 105 2.04 -5.35 -4.10
N LEU A 106 1.26 -6.03 -4.93
CA LEU A 106 1.69 -6.58 -6.21
C LEU A 106 0.88 -5.91 -7.31
N LEU A 107 1.51 -5.00 -8.06
CA LEU A 107 0.87 -4.25 -9.13
C LEU A 107 1.02 -4.98 -10.47
N THR A 108 0.04 -4.83 -11.35
CA THR A 108 0.19 -5.15 -12.77
C THR A 108 -0.40 -4.03 -13.62
N GLY A 109 0.24 -3.77 -14.76
CA GLY A 109 -0.26 -2.84 -15.76
C GLY A 109 -1.17 -3.46 -16.79
N LEU A 110 -1.41 -4.78 -16.77
CA LEU A 110 -2.13 -5.49 -17.84
C LEU A 110 -1.57 -5.17 -19.25
N ASN A 111 -0.24 -5.04 -19.36
CA ASN A 111 0.48 -4.66 -20.58
C ASN A 111 0.18 -3.26 -21.13
N THR A 112 -0.26 -2.31 -20.32
CA THR A 112 -0.37 -0.92 -20.79
C THR A 112 1.01 -0.30 -21.06
N ALA A 113 1.05 0.66 -21.98
CA ALA A 113 2.31 1.25 -22.44
C ALA A 113 3.02 2.01 -21.31
N THR A 114 2.29 2.83 -20.55
CA THR A 114 2.88 3.61 -19.45
C THR A 114 3.45 2.72 -18.35
N PHE A 115 2.78 1.60 -18.02
CA PHE A 115 3.32 0.63 -17.05
C PHE A 115 4.56 -0.08 -17.58
N SER A 116 4.58 -0.42 -18.87
CA SER A 116 5.73 -1.08 -19.50
C SER A 116 6.96 -0.17 -19.49
N HIS A 117 6.78 1.12 -19.84
CA HIS A 117 7.82 2.14 -19.69
C HIS A 117 8.29 2.29 -18.23
N ALA A 118 7.38 2.21 -17.25
CA ALA A 118 7.77 2.24 -15.85
C ALA A 118 8.66 1.04 -15.47
N LEU A 119 8.39 -0.16 -15.98
CA LEU A 119 9.26 -1.33 -15.75
C LEU A 119 10.63 -1.17 -16.41
N GLU A 120 10.68 -0.59 -17.61
CA GLU A 120 11.95 -0.25 -18.28
C GLU A 120 12.74 0.81 -17.50
N GLY A 121 12.06 1.85 -17.03
CA GLY A 121 12.64 2.88 -16.17
C GLY A 121 13.20 2.29 -14.88
N LEU A 122 12.47 1.37 -14.25
CA LEU A 122 12.95 0.65 -13.07
C LEU A 122 14.22 -0.15 -13.35
N ALA A 123 14.25 -0.89 -14.47
CA ALA A 123 15.43 -1.66 -14.87
C ALA A 123 16.64 -0.74 -15.13
N ARG A 124 16.42 0.46 -15.71
CA ARG A 124 17.47 1.45 -15.91
C ARG A 124 18.01 2.00 -14.58
N VAL A 125 17.12 2.38 -13.66
CA VAL A 125 17.48 2.87 -12.33
C VAL A 125 18.27 1.80 -11.56
N ASP A 126 17.81 0.55 -11.59
CA ASP A 126 18.53 -0.57 -10.97
C ASP A 126 19.92 -0.79 -11.58
N ASN A 127 20.02 -0.76 -12.91
CA ASN A 127 21.30 -0.90 -13.60
C ASN A 127 22.29 0.18 -13.16
N ILE A 128 21.83 1.42 -13.01
CA ILE A 128 22.68 2.53 -12.54
C ILE A 128 23.20 2.29 -11.12
N LEU A 129 22.34 1.80 -10.21
CA LEU A 129 22.77 1.39 -8.87
C LEU A 129 23.82 0.27 -8.93
N ARG A 130 23.63 -0.72 -9.81
CA ARG A 130 24.55 -1.87 -9.97
C ARG A 130 25.88 -1.49 -10.60
N LEU A 131 25.91 -0.55 -11.53
CA LEU A 131 27.15 -0.02 -12.12
C LEU A 131 28.09 0.58 -11.06
N ASN A 132 27.55 1.13 -9.96
CA ASN A 132 28.34 1.68 -8.86
C ASN A 132 29.07 0.61 -8.04
N ILE A 133 28.63 -0.65 -8.12
CA ILE A 133 29.19 -1.76 -7.35
C ILE A 133 29.88 -2.82 -8.22
N ARG A 134 29.92 -2.59 -9.55
CA ARG A 134 30.46 -3.55 -10.54
C ARG A 134 29.81 -4.93 -10.47
N ASP A 135 28.52 -4.99 -10.13
CA ASP A 135 27.71 -6.21 -10.16
C ASP A 135 26.97 -6.30 -11.49
N ASP A 136 27.12 -7.41 -12.20
CA ASP A 136 26.48 -7.68 -13.49
C ASP A 136 25.23 -8.58 -13.37
N ALA A 137 24.83 -8.93 -12.15
CA ALA A 137 23.65 -9.76 -11.93
C ALA A 137 22.38 -9.06 -12.44
N PRO A 138 21.52 -9.76 -13.20
CA PRO A 138 20.32 -9.17 -13.76
C PRO A 138 19.31 -8.79 -12.65
N PRO A 139 18.58 -7.67 -12.80
CA PRO A 139 17.51 -7.28 -11.87
C PRO A 139 16.48 -8.40 -11.70
N ARG A 140 16.24 -8.82 -10.46
CA ARG A 140 15.14 -9.74 -10.10
C ARG A 140 13.97 -8.99 -9.48
N ILE A 141 13.45 -8.00 -10.21
CA ILE A 141 12.50 -7.02 -9.66
C ILE A 141 11.06 -7.27 -10.13
N THR A 142 10.88 -7.97 -11.25
CA THR A 142 9.56 -8.25 -11.83
C THR A 142 9.14 -9.70 -11.60
N ALA A 143 7.83 -9.90 -11.43
CA ALA A 143 7.18 -11.19 -11.38
C ALA A 143 6.16 -11.31 -12.54
N LEU A 144 5.68 -12.53 -12.80
CA LEU A 144 4.55 -12.74 -13.70
C LEU A 144 3.30 -13.08 -12.89
N VAL A 145 2.23 -12.35 -13.14
CA VAL A 145 0.91 -12.64 -12.58
C VAL A 145 -0.03 -12.90 -13.75
N GLN A 146 -0.35 -14.18 -13.95
CA GLN A 146 -1.23 -14.63 -15.03
C GLN A 146 -0.73 -14.24 -16.44
N GLY A 147 0.59 -14.30 -16.65
CA GLY A 147 1.20 -13.91 -17.91
C GLY A 147 1.45 -12.41 -18.08
N TYR A 148 0.97 -11.57 -17.15
CA TYR A 148 1.27 -10.14 -17.15
C TYR A 148 2.48 -9.83 -16.27
N PRO A 149 3.39 -8.94 -16.71
CA PRO A 149 4.40 -8.36 -15.84
C PRO A 149 3.76 -7.70 -14.61
N ALA A 150 4.38 -7.94 -13.47
CA ALA A 150 3.94 -7.44 -12.19
C ALA A 150 5.12 -6.99 -11.34
N LEU A 151 4.86 -6.01 -10.47
CA LEU A 151 5.84 -5.38 -9.61
C LEU A 151 5.44 -5.56 -8.14
N GLU A 152 6.31 -6.21 -7.36
CA GLU A 152 6.13 -6.37 -5.91
C GLU A 152 6.81 -5.22 -5.17
N ILE A 153 6.06 -4.46 -4.37
CA ILE A 153 6.57 -3.35 -3.56
C ILE A 153 6.20 -3.61 -2.10
N THR A 154 7.16 -3.48 -1.19
CA THR A 154 6.97 -3.88 0.21
C THR A 154 7.57 -2.90 1.20
N ASN A 155 7.03 -2.83 2.41
CA ASN A 155 7.70 -2.19 3.54
C ASN A 155 7.53 -3.04 4.81
N ARG A 156 8.59 -3.17 5.60
CA ARG A 156 8.55 -3.96 6.84
C ARG A 156 7.80 -3.18 7.91
N TYR A 157 7.08 -3.91 8.77
CA TYR A 157 6.51 -3.27 9.97
C TYR A 157 7.57 -2.89 11.00
N PHE A 158 8.72 -3.58 10.98
CA PHE A 158 9.74 -3.44 11.99
C PHE A 158 11.14 -3.32 11.40
N THR A 159 11.96 -2.53 12.10
CA THR A 159 13.42 -2.50 12.00
C THR A 159 14.02 -3.05 13.29
N SER A 160 15.20 -3.67 13.21
CA SER A 160 15.94 -4.11 14.40
C SER A 160 16.38 -2.88 15.21
N LYS A 161 16.21 -2.91 16.54
CA LYS A 161 16.66 -1.81 17.42
C LYS A 161 18.17 -1.54 17.32
N ARG A 162 18.96 -2.56 16.95
CA ARG A 162 20.41 -2.40 16.68
C ARG A 162 20.71 -1.60 15.40
N MET A 163 19.75 -1.52 14.49
CA MET A 163 19.89 -0.86 13.18
C MET A 163 19.21 0.51 13.13
N ALA A 164 18.17 0.74 13.93
CA ALA A 164 17.39 1.97 13.97
C ALA A 164 18.07 3.06 14.82
N SER A 165 19.39 3.24 14.67
CA SER A 165 20.25 4.17 15.44
C SER A 165 19.51 5.42 15.93
N GLU A 166 19.23 5.47 17.23
CA GLU A 166 18.55 6.56 17.97
C GLU A 166 17.10 6.90 17.58
N GLU A 167 16.48 6.19 16.65
CA GLU A 167 15.07 6.39 16.32
C GLU A 167 14.15 5.80 17.39
N ASP A 168 13.25 6.63 17.89
CA ASP A 168 12.22 6.21 18.83
C ASP A 168 11.18 5.31 18.17
N HIS A 169 10.64 4.39 18.99
CA HIS A 169 9.55 3.55 18.56
C HIS A 169 8.26 4.37 18.41
N LEU A 170 7.72 4.39 17.20
CA LEU A 170 6.40 4.91 16.89
C LEU A 170 5.34 3.83 17.12
N SER A 171 4.33 4.10 17.94
CA SER A 171 3.22 3.18 18.13
C SER A 171 2.40 3.01 16.86
N PHE A 172 1.89 1.80 16.62
CA PHE A 172 0.99 1.55 15.50
C PHE A 172 -0.34 2.28 15.69
N ALA A 173 -0.85 2.91 14.62
CA ALA A 173 -2.19 3.46 14.64
C ALA A 173 -3.24 2.33 14.79
N ASN A 174 -4.37 2.64 15.43
CA ASN A 174 -5.46 1.68 15.64
C ASN A 174 -6.04 1.10 14.32
N ASP A 175 -5.93 1.84 13.22
CA ASP A 175 -6.35 1.37 11.89
C ASP A 175 -5.36 0.35 11.26
N ILE A 176 -4.17 0.22 11.85
CA ILE A 176 -3.11 -0.73 11.47
C ILE A 176 -3.12 -1.94 12.38
N ASP A 177 -3.15 -1.72 13.69
CA ASP A 177 -3.06 -2.76 14.72
C ASP A 177 -4.17 -2.63 15.78
N PRO A 178 -5.44 -2.87 15.40
CA PRO A 178 -6.59 -2.62 16.29
C PRO A 178 -6.60 -3.49 17.56
N ASN A 179 -5.88 -4.61 17.53
CA ASN A 179 -5.83 -5.58 18.63
C ASN A 179 -4.47 -5.61 19.35
N GLY A 180 -3.54 -4.69 19.01
CA GLY A 180 -2.19 -4.66 19.60
C GLY A 180 -1.33 -5.88 19.27
N ILE A 181 -1.62 -6.60 18.18
CA ILE A 181 -0.91 -7.81 17.77
C ILE A 181 0.51 -7.49 17.32
N LEU A 182 0.69 -6.46 16.50
CA LEU A 182 2.01 -6.02 16.08
C LEU A 182 2.80 -5.48 17.27
N GLU A 183 2.14 -4.71 18.14
CA GLU A 183 2.77 -4.16 19.34
C GLU A 183 3.31 -5.27 20.26
N GLN A 184 2.51 -6.32 20.48
CA GLN A 184 2.94 -7.50 21.25
C GLN A 184 4.11 -8.26 20.62
N LEU A 185 4.19 -8.31 19.29
CA LEU A 185 5.22 -9.06 18.56
C LEU A 185 6.56 -8.34 18.48
N ARG A 186 6.59 -7.03 18.73
CA ARG A 186 7.81 -6.21 18.71
C ARG A 186 8.86 -6.74 19.70
N GLY A 187 8.44 -7.09 20.91
CA GLY A 187 9.34 -7.39 22.03
C GLY A 187 10.37 -6.27 22.25
N ASP A 188 11.55 -6.59 22.79
CA ASP A 188 12.57 -5.58 23.10
C ASP A 188 13.56 -5.30 21.96
N SER A 189 13.53 -6.13 20.93
CA SER A 189 14.57 -6.16 19.88
C SER A 189 14.17 -5.46 18.58
N LEU A 190 12.90 -5.11 18.43
CA LEU A 190 12.35 -4.48 17.24
C LEU A 190 11.75 -3.11 17.56
N VAL A 191 11.71 -2.25 16.57
CA VAL A 191 11.08 -0.93 16.62
C VAL A 191 10.32 -0.69 15.32
N HIS A 192 9.19 0.00 15.40
CA HIS A 192 8.51 0.60 14.26
C HIS A 192 8.93 2.07 14.20
N THR A 193 9.45 2.52 13.07
CA THR A 193 9.90 3.91 12.90
C THR A 193 9.19 4.58 11.71
N SER A 194 9.48 5.86 11.48
CA SER A 194 8.90 6.61 10.35
C SER A 194 9.22 5.95 9.00
N ASP A 195 10.37 5.29 8.87
CA ASP A 195 10.77 4.52 7.70
C ASP A 195 9.85 3.31 7.45
N ASN A 196 9.26 2.74 8.50
CA ASN A 196 8.35 1.59 8.41
C ASN A 196 6.89 2.00 8.16
N ALA A 197 6.57 3.28 8.27
CA ALA A 197 5.21 3.79 8.08
C ALA A 197 4.84 3.85 6.60
N VAL A 198 3.60 3.44 6.29
CA VAL A 198 3.03 3.55 4.94
C VAL A 198 1.79 4.44 5.02
N GLN A 199 1.72 5.43 4.12
CA GLN A 199 0.57 6.33 4.05
C GLN A 199 -0.47 5.83 3.06
N TYR A 200 -1.74 6.09 3.34
CA TYR A 200 -2.87 5.60 2.55
C TYR A 200 -3.82 6.74 2.21
N PHE A 201 -4.07 6.93 0.92
CA PHE A 201 -4.89 8.01 0.41
C PHE A 201 -5.95 7.51 -0.56
N GLN A 202 -7.02 8.29 -0.68
CA GLN A 202 -7.98 8.22 -1.77
C GLN A 202 -7.91 9.51 -2.55
N ARG A 203 -7.81 9.40 -3.88
CA ARG A 203 -7.97 10.55 -4.77
C ARG A 203 -9.45 10.88 -4.91
N LEU A 204 -9.79 12.15 -4.68
CA LEU A 204 -11.09 12.73 -4.90
C LEU A 204 -10.98 13.74 -6.04
N THR A 205 -11.81 13.57 -7.06
CA THR A 205 -11.94 14.50 -8.19
C THR A 205 -13.25 15.25 -8.06
N ALA A 206 -13.19 16.52 -7.68
CA ALA A 206 -14.37 17.39 -7.55
C ALA A 206 -14.07 18.75 -8.17
N ASN A 207 -15.02 19.27 -8.97
CA ASN A 207 -14.98 20.63 -9.54
C ASN A 207 -13.67 20.97 -10.28
N GLY A 208 -13.09 20.01 -11.01
CA GLY A 208 -11.82 20.20 -11.75
C GLY A 208 -10.56 20.18 -10.87
N GLY A 209 -10.70 20.15 -9.55
CA GLY A 209 -9.60 20.00 -8.58
C GLY A 209 -9.34 18.54 -8.21
N GLN A 210 -8.09 18.28 -7.80
CA GLN A 210 -7.71 17.00 -7.17
C GLN A 210 -7.49 17.23 -5.68
N GLN A 211 -8.12 16.40 -4.85
CA GLN A 211 -7.88 16.34 -3.42
C GLN A 211 -7.49 14.93 -3.02
N PHE A 212 -6.65 14.82 -2.00
CA PHE A 212 -6.22 13.54 -1.43
C PHE A 212 -6.72 13.46 0.00
N LYS A 213 -7.49 12.41 0.29
CA LYS A 213 -8.03 12.16 1.62
C LYS A 213 -7.33 10.96 2.22
N ALA A 214 -6.81 11.09 3.44
CA ALA A 214 -6.28 9.95 4.18
C ALA A 214 -7.39 8.91 4.42
N ILE A 215 -7.07 7.64 4.17
CA ILE A 215 -8.00 6.51 4.33
C ILE A 215 -7.36 5.39 5.15
N LYS A 216 -8.20 4.48 5.65
CA LYS A 216 -7.73 3.25 6.27
C LYS A 216 -7.18 2.32 5.18
N PRO A 217 -6.09 1.56 5.44
CA PRO A 217 -5.60 0.55 4.51
C PRO A 217 -6.65 -0.52 4.19
N ALA A 218 -7.60 -0.76 5.11
CA ALA A 218 -8.76 -1.61 4.88
C ALA A 218 -9.62 -1.23 3.66
N HIS A 219 -9.55 0.02 3.17
CA HIS A 219 -10.29 0.46 1.98
C HIS A 219 -9.59 0.12 0.66
N ILE A 220 -8.29 -0.18 0.69
CA ILE A 220 -7.53 -0.58 -0.49
C ILE A 220 -7.68 -2.08 -0.67
N LYS A 221 -7.97 -2.46 -1.91
CA LYS A 221 -8.32 -3.84 -2.24
C LYS A 221 -7.73 -4.25 -3.57
N LYS A 222 -7.65 -5.56 -3.73
CA LYS A 222 -7.38 -6.20 -5.00
C LYS A 222 -8.41 -5.78 -6.06
N GLY A 223 -7.90 -5.42 -7.24
CA GLY A 223 -8.66 -4.88 -8.37
C GLY A 223 -8.79 -3.36 -8.36
N ASP A 224 -8.31 -2.66 -7.33
CA ASP A 224 -8.26 -1.20 -7.37
C ASP A 224 -7.15 -0.73 -8.32
N ILE A 225 -7.40 0.36 -9.04
CA ILE A 225 -6.36 1.13 -9.71
C ILE A 225 -5.74 2.07 -8.67
N ALA A 226 -4.43 1.96 -8.47
CA ALA A 226 -3.71 2.69 -7.45
C ALA A 226 -2.45 3.35 -8.02
N GLU A 227 -2.08 4.47 -7.42
CA GLU A 227 -0.76 5.09 -7.52
C GLU A 227 0.06 4.69 -6.29
N ILE A 228 1.25 4.16 -6.53
CA ILE A 228 2.17 3.74 -5.47
C ILE A 228 3.39 4.65 -5.49
N GLN A 229 3.74 5.18 -4.33
CA GLN A 229 5.01 5.85 -4.12
C GLN A 229 5.94 4.96 -3.31
N PHE A 230 7.19 4.87 -3.76
CA PHE A 230 8.19 4.01 -3.16
C PHE A 230 9.60 4.55 -3.39
N THR A 231 10.54 4.12 -2.56
CA THR A 231 11.96 4.43 -2.76
C THR A 231 12.70 3.19 -3.23
N ILE A 232 13.83 3.39 -3.92
CA ILE A 232 14.65 2.32 -4.48
C ILE A 232 16.00 2.36 -3.79
N SER A 233 16.41 1.23 -3.24
CA SER A 233 17.75 1.07 -2.66
C SER A 233 18.36 -0.25 -3.09
N LEU A 234 19.69 -0.27 -3.21
CA LEU A 234 20.46 -1.50 -3.39
C LEU A 234 21.12 -1.83 -2.05
N VAL A 235 20.94 -3.05 -1.56
CA VAL A 235 21.55 -3.48 -0.30
C VAL A 235 22.48 -4.66 -0.51
N GLU A 236 23.63 -4.60 0.15
CA GLU A 236 24.49 -5.76 0.34
C GLU A 236 23.82 -6.76 1.28
N VAL A 237 23.88 -8.03 0.89
CA VAL A 237 23.40 -9.16 1.66
C VAL A 237 24.59 -10.08 1.88
N ASN A 238 25.01 -10.21 3.14
CA ASN A 238 26.06 -11.13 3.52
C ASN A 238 25.65 -12.57 3.16
N ALA A 239 26.35 -13.18 2.20
CA ALA A 239 26.31 -14.62 2.02
C ALA A 239 26.78 -15.29 3.32
N GLY A 240 26.07 -16.32 3.76
CA GLY A 240 26.43 -17.04 4.99
C GLY A 240 27.87 -17.59 4.95
N LYS A 241 28.36 -18.07 6.09
CA LYS A 241 29.69 -18.71 6.17
C LYS A 241 29.68 -20.02 5.36
N GLY A 242 30.27 -20.00 4.15
CA GLY A 242 30.35 -21.15 3.25
C GLY A 242 31.29 -20.89 2.06
N LYS A 243 31.57 -21.93 1.26
CA LYS A 243 32.50 -21.86 0.10
C LYS A 243 32.00 -21.02 -1.08
N ASP A 244 30.74 -20.58 -1.05
CA ASP A 244 30.13 -19.70 -2.06
C ASP A 244 29.86 -18.31 -1.46
N SER A 245 30.90 -17.73 -0.87
CA SER A 245 30.88 -16.45 -0.14
C SER A 245 30.94 -15.25 -1.08
N ARG A 246 30.22 -15.28 -2.21
CA ARG A 246 30.11 -14.10 -3.07
C ARG A 246 29.17 -13.11 -2.41
N GLN A 247 29.56 -11.83 -2.42
CA GLN A 247 28.65 -10.76 -2.02
C GLN A 247 27.43 -10.79 -2.94
N HIS A 248 26.25 -10.72 -2.35
CA HIS A 248 25.00 -10.65 -3.09
C HIS A 248 24.35 -9.30 -2.85
N TYR A 249 23.80 -8.71 -3.91
CA TYR A 249 23.13 -7.43 -3.83
C TYR A 249 21.67 -7.56 -4.22
N ILE A 250 20.79 -7.02 -3.38
CA ILE A 250 19.34 -7.09 -3.60
C ILE A 250 18.79 -5.67 -3.70
N THR A 251 18.07 -5.43 -4.78
CA THR A 251 17.31 -4.20 -4.99
C THR A 251 16.03 -4.27 -4.18
N LYS A 252 15.77 -3.25 -3.37
CA LYS A 252 14.59 -3.12 -2.52
C LYS A 252 13.73 -1.97 -3.02
N LEU A 253 12.44 -2.26 -3.16
CA LEU A 253 11.39 -1.26 -3.41
C LEU A 253 10.64 -1.05 -2.11
N VAL A 254 10.93 0.06 -1.42
CA VAL A 254 10.38 0.37 -0.10
C VAL A 254 9.10 1.16 -0.27
N LEU A 255 7.98 0.54 0.07
CA LEU A 255 6.65 1.16 -0.02
C LEU A 255 6.54 2.37 0.91
N ARG A 256 6.19 3.55 0.37
CA ARG A 256 5.99 4.80 1.13
C ARG A 256 4.52 5.20 1.20
N SER A 257 3.81 5.17 0.08
CA SER A 257 2.38 5.50 0.07
C SER A 257 1.60 4.72 -0.99
N ILE A 258 0.30 4.57 -0.72
CA ILE A 258 -0.69 4.03 -1.66
C ILE A 258 -1.84 5.02 -1.80
N THR A 259 -2.11 5.43 -3.02
CA THR A 259 -3.24 6.28 -3.36
C THR A 259 -4.21 5.52 -4.23
N GLN A 260 -5.42 5.26 -3.73
CA GLN A 260 -6.51 4.69 -4.52
C GLN A 260 -7.00 5.74 -5.55
N LEU A 261 -6.83 5.42 -6.84
CA LEU A 261 -7.25 6.29 -7.95
C LEU A 261 -8.66 5.95 -8.44
N ASP A 262 -8.97 4.65 -8.57
CA ASP A 262 -10.26 4.17 -9.04
C ASP A 262 -10.57 2.80 -8.40
N ARG A 263 -11.81 2.63 -7.94
CA ARG A 263 -12.33 1.39 -7.35
C ARG A 263 -13.52 0.79 -8.09
N SER A 264 -13.96 1.42 -9.18
CA SER A 264 -15.17 1.02 -9.92
C SER A 264 -15.13 -0.44 -10.37
N PHE A 265 -13.96 -0.89 -10.85
CA PHE A 265 -13.75 -2.27 -11.28
C PHE A 265 -13.77 -3.29 -10.13
N SER A 266 -13.16 -2.95 -9.00
CA SER A 266 -13.14 -3.83 -7.82
C SER A 266 -14.52 -3.91 -7.16
N ASP A 267 -15.24 -2.79 -7.08
CA ASP A 267 -16.60 -2.72 -6.56
C ASP A 267 -17.58 -3.48 -7.46
N ALA A 268 -17.50 -3.30 -8.79
CA ALA A 268 -18.32 -4.04 -9.74
C ALA A 268 -18.11 -5.56 -9.65
N CYS A 269 -16.86 -6.01 -9.49
CA CYS A 269 -16.53 -7.41 -9.30
C CYS A 269 -17.17 -7.98 -8.02
N ARG A 270 -17.14 -7.24 -6.91
CA ARG A 270 -17.78 -7.65 -5.65
C ARG A 270 -19.31 -7.71 -5.75
N LEU A 271 -19.93 -6.73 -6.39
CA LEU A 271 -21.38 -6.70 -6.57
C LEU A 271 -21.85 -7.89 -7.43
N ARG A 272 -21.09 -8.26 -8.46
CA ARG A 272 -21.37 -9.45 -9.29
C ARG A 272 -21.24 -10.74 -8.48
N ASN A 273 -20.15 -10.89 -7.72
CA ASN A 273 -19.91 -12.09 -6.91
C ASN A 273 -20.87 -12.22 -5.72
N GLY A 274 -21.28 -11.10 -5.12
CA GLY A 274 -22.22 -11.06 -4.00
C GLY A 274 -23.66 -11.46 -4.35
N ARG A 275 -24.03 -11.47 -5.64
CA ARG A 275 -25.33 -12.00 -6.08
C ARG A 275 -25.49 -13.50 -5.85
N ASN A 276 -24.38 -14.24 -5.77
CA ASN A 276 -24.36 -15.69 -5.58
C ASN A 276 -24.06 -16.12 -4.13
N ALA A 277 -23.88 -15.16 -3.20
CA ALA A 277 -23.61 -15.47 -1.81
C ALA A 277 -24.91 -15.67 -1.01
N PRO A 278 -25.01 -16.72 -0.16
CA PRO A 278 -26.14 -16.86 0.77
C PRO A 278 -26.17 -15.63 1.69
N ARG A 279 -27.30 -14.92 1.70
CA ARG A 279 -27.47 -13.71 2.51
C ARG A 279 -27.62 -14.10 3.98
N PRO A 280 -26.73 -13.71 4.90
CA PRO A 280 -27.03 -13.81 6.32
C PRO A 280 -28.24 -12.92 6.61
N SER A 281 -29.25 -13.49 7.27
CA SER A 281 -30.44 -12.75 7.70
C SER A 281 -30.07 -11.83 8.86
N LEU A 282 -29.64 -10.61 8.55
CA LEU A 282 -29.58 -9.55 9.54
C LEU A 282 -31.02 -9.21 9.94
N LYS A 283 -31.40 -9.53 11.18
CA LYS A 283 -32.67 -9.06 11.75
C LYS A 283 -32.59 -7.54 11.84
N ARG A 284 -33.34 -6.85 10.98
CA ARG A 284 -33.49 -5.39 11.02
C ARG A 284 -34.62 -5.10 11.98
N LYS A 285 -34.39 -4.26 12.99
CA LYS A 285 -35.51 -3.58 13.67
C LYS A 285 -36.00 -2.50 12.71
N ILE A 286 -37.21 -2.68 12.19
CA ILE A 286 -37.88 -1.70 11.31
C ILE A 286 -38.61 -0.74 12.26
N GLY A 287 -38.30 0.55 12.17
CA GLY A 287 -38.75 1.57 13.14
C GLY A 287 -40.27 1.76 13.26
N HIS A 288 -41.07 1.19 12.36
CA HIS A 288 -42.53 1.25 12.44
C HIS A 288 -43.13 0.32 13.51
N GLU A 289 -42.44 -0.78 13.85
CA GLU A 289 -42.89 -1.67 14.94
C GLU A 289 -42.80 -0.97 16.31
N ASP A 290 -41.80 -0.10 16.49
CA ASP A 290 -41.65 0.71 17.70
C ASP A 290 -42.63 1.91 17.73
N GLU A 291 -43.11 2.38 16.57
CA GLU A 291 -44.12 3.43 16.43
C GLU A 291 -45.53 2.90 16.81
N GLU A 292 -45.95 1.77 16.23
CA GLU A 292 -47.25 1.15 16.57
C GLU A 292 -47.29 0.67 18.03
N ALA A 293 -46.19 0.14 18.55
CA ALA A 293 -46.11 -0.28 19.96
C ALA A 293 -46.20 0.91 20.92
N LYS A 294 -45.57 2.06 20.57
CA LYS A 294 -45.70 3.29 21.35
C LYS A 294 -47.09 3.91 21.26
N GLU A 295 -47.69 3.97 20.07
CA GLU A 295 -49.05 4.49 19.90
C GLU A 295 -50.08 3.63 20.65
N THR A 296 -49.91 2.31 20.64
CA THR A 296 -50.78 1.39 21.37
C THR A 296 -50.59 1.54 22.89
N GLN A 297 -49.36 1.68 23.37
CA GLN A 297 -49.09 1.96 24.79
C GLN A 297 -49.63 3.32 25.24
N ASP A 298 -49.53 4.35 24.42
CA ASP A 298 -50.07 5.69 24.72
C ASP A 298 -51.60 5.71 24.69
N ARG A 299 -52.24 4.94 23.80
CA ARG A 299 -53.70 4.72 23.82
C ARG A 299 -54.15 4.01 25.10
N ILE A 300 -53.45 2.96 25.53
CA ILE A 300 -53.79 2.23 26.76
C ILE A 300 -53.61 3.12 27.99
N LYS A 301 -52.56 3.95 28.04
CA LYS A 301 -52.38 4.94 29.12
C LYS A 301 -53.48 5.99 29.16
N ARG A 302 -54.01 6.43 28.01
CA ARG A 302 -55.14 7.38 27.95
C ARG A 302 -56.48 6.77 28.38
N MET A 303 -56.66 5.46 28.22
CA MET A 303 -57.87 4.76 28.66
C MET A 303 -57.92 4.50 30.18
N ALA A 304 -56.80 4.61 30.88
CA ALA A 304 -56.70 4.36 32.31
C ALA A 304 -56.99 5.58 33.21
N VAL A 305 -57.47 6.71 32.65
CA VAL A 305 -57.65 7.97 33.40
C VAL A 305 -59.12 8.30 33.73
N ASP A 306 -60.08 7.49 33.30
CA ASP A 306 -61.48 7.67 33.70
C ASP A 306 -61.86 6.68 34.82
N GLU A 307 -61.37 6.93 36.03
CA GLU A 307 -62.07 6.48 37.24
C GLU A 307 -63.06 7.57 37.69
N PRO A 308 -64.33 7.21 37.95
CA PRO A 308 -65.40 8.17 38.16
C PRO A 308 -65.29 8.86 39.52
N ASN A 309 -65.46 10.18 39.51
CA ASN A 309 -65.87 10.97 40.67
C ASN A 309 -67.12 10.34 41.31
N LEU A 310 -66.93 9.61 42.41
CA LEU A 310 -68.01 9.26 43.33
C LEU A 310 -68.17 10.40 44.33
N LEU A 311 -69.29 11.11 44.17
CA LEU A 311 -69.85 12.08 45.11
C LEU A 311 -70.09 11.43 46.47
N GLY A 312 -69.63 12.12 47.51
CA GLY A 312 -70.08 12.06 48.90
C GLY A 312 -69.85 13.42 49.52
#